data_AF-A0A3S8X526-F1
#
_entry.id   AF-A0A3S8X526-F1
#
_cell.length_a   1.000
_cell.length_b   1.000
_cell.length_c   1.000
_cell.angle_alpha   90.00
_cell.angle_beta   90.00
_cell.angle_gamma   90.00
#
_symmetry.space_group_name_H-M   'P 1'
#
loop_
_entity.id
_entity.type
_entity.pdbx_description
1 polymer ?
#
loop_
_entity_poly.entity_id
_entity_poly.type
_entity_poly.pdbx_seq_one_letter_code
_entity_poly.pdbx_strand_id
1 'polypeptide(L)'
;MTWLDPIPLYDGDQDTWPSVLRGFEEALCLHQLSPHALVGEAKYLHRRTGGYLRLLSQLICQAAITAIEEGLEDITKELLEDIDIGG
;
A
#
# COMPACT_ATOMS: atom_id res chain seq x y z
N MET A 1 -1.28 21.86 -1.86
CA MET A 1 -1.10 20.41 -1.80
C MET A 1 -1.65 19.82 -3.09
N THR A 2 -0.83 19.81 -4.13
CA THR A 2 -1.12 19.07 -5.36
C THR A 2 -0.87 17.60 -5.07
N TRP A 3 -1.81 16.73 -5.42
CA TRP A 3 -1.75 15.27 -5.25
C TRP A 3 -0.72 14.62 -6.21
N LEU A 4 0.43 15.27 -6.37
CA LEU A 4 1.52 14.93 -7.28
C LEU A 4 2.87 14.90 -6.55
N ASP A 5 2.93 15.46 -5.33
CA ASP A 5 4.15 15.48 -4.53
C ASP A 5 4.27 14.20 -3.69
N PRO A 6 5.49 13.65 -3.54
CA PRO A 6 5.72 12.45 -2.74
C PRO A 6 5.42 12.75 -1.27
N ILE A 7 4.64 11.87 -0.65
CA ILE A 7 4.34 11.96 0.77
C ILE A 7 5.60 11.55 1.55
N PRO A 8 6.13 12.39 2.44
CA PRO A 8 7.27 12.02 3.27
C PRO A 8 6.93 10.85 4.20
N LEU A 9 7.90 9.98 4.45
CA LEU A 9 7.74 8.87 5.39
C LEU A 9 7.46 9.36 6.83
N TYR A 10 8.06 10.50 7.20
CA TYR A 10 7.89 11.19 8.48
C TYR A 10 7.84 12.69 8.22
N ASP A 11 6.82 13.40 8.72
CA ASP A 11 6.71 14.87 8.59
C ASP A 11 6.38 15.51 9.92
N GLY A 12 7.35 15.60 10.84
CA GLY A 12 7.24 16.34 12.11
C GLY A 12 6.22 15.79 13.11
N ASP A 13 4.95 15.73 12.72
CA ASP A 13 3.86 14.90 13.22
C ASP A 13 3.99 13.50 12.59
N GLN A 14 4.47 12.57 13.39
CA GLN A 14 4.65 11.17 13.02
C GLN A 14 3.29 10.57 12.71
N ASP A 15 2.93 10.35 11.43
CA ASP A 15 1.96 9.33 10.94
C ASP A 15 1.31 9.65 9.59
N THR A 16 1.72 10.67 8.83
CA THR A 16 1.09 11.00 7.53
C THR A 16 1.06 9.80 6.57
N TRP A 17 2.20 9.14 6.35
CA TRP A 17 2.27 7.98 5.47
C TRP A 17 1.55 6.73 6.03
N PRO A 18 1.78 6.30 7.28
CA PRO A 18 1.00 5.23 7.91
C PRO A 18 -0.53 5.46 7.91
N SER A 19 -0.99 6.71 8.06
CA SER A 19 -2.43 7.03 8.03
C SER A 19 -3.05 6.83 6.66
N VAL A 20 -2.32 7.15 5.59
CA VAL A 20 -2.75 6.86 4.22
C VAL A 20 -2.89 5.35 4.02
N LEU A 21 -1.91 4.58 4.49
CA LEU A 21 -1.95 3.11 4.39
C LEU A 21 -3.12 2.51 5.15
N ARG A 22 -3.42 3.01 6.35
CA ARG A 22 -4.61 2.60 7.11
C ARG A 22 -5.91 2.87 6.34
N GLY A 23 -6.01 4.02 5.67
CA GLY A 23 -7.15 4.32 4.82
C GLY A 23 -7.33 3.34 3.65
N PHE A 24 -6.23 2.82 3.09
CA PHE A 24 -6.31 1.73 2.11
C PHE A 24 -6.72 0.41 2.74
N GLU A 25 -6.18 0.03 3.91
CA GLU A 25 -6.58 -1.19 4.61
C GLU A 25 -8.09 -1.20 4.92
N GLU A 26 -8.63 -0.07 5.36
CA GLU A 26 -10.07 0.07 5.64
C GLU A 26 -10.94 0.04 4.37
N ALA A 27 -10.40 0.52 3.24
CA ALA A 27 -11.11 0.54 1.95
C ALA A 27 -11.00 -0.78 1.18
N LEU A 28 -10.02 -1.62 1.51
CA LEU A 28 -9.83 -2.94 0.90
C LEU A 28 -10.89 -3.91 1.42
N CYS A 29 -11.80 -4.33 0.55
CA CYS A 29 -12.81 -5.35 0.85
C CYS A 29 -12.26 -6.78 0.75
N LEU A 30 -11.07 -7.03 1.31
CA LEU A 30 -10.45 -8.35 1.36
C LEU A 30 -10.89 -9.08 2.63
N HIS A 31 -11.56 -10.22 2.50
CA HIS A 31 -12.18 -10.92 3.64
C HIS A 31 -11.17 -11.42 4.67
N GLN A 32 -9.97 -11.79 4.24
CA GLN A 32 -8.92 -12.40 5.06
C GLN A 32 -7.76 -11.44 5.33
N LEU A 33 -7.96 -10.13 5.11
CA LEU A 33 -6.91 -9.14 5.25
C LEU A 33 -6.33 -9.14 6.67
N SER A 34 -5.03 -9.40 6.75
CA SER A 34 -4.31 -9.38 8.00
C SER A 34 -4.29 -7.95 8.58
N PRO A 35 -4.52 -7.78 9.90
CA PRO A 35 -4.43 -6.46 10.52
C PRO A 35 -2.99 -5.93 10.38
N HIS A 36 -2.84 -4.69 9.93
CA HIS A 36 -1.55 -4.05 9.64
C HIS A 36 -0.78 -4.67 8.46
N ALA A 37 -1.45 -5.34 7.52
CA ALA A 37 -0.83 -5.88 6.31
C ALA A 37 -0.05 -4.81 5.50
N LEU A 38 -0.62 -3.61 5.35
CA LEU A 38 0.01 -2.48 4.66
C LEU A 38 0.79 -1.60 5.63
N VAL A 39 0.23 -1.30 6.81
CA VAL A 39 0.87 -0.43 7.80
C VAL A 39 2.17 -1.04 8.33
N GLY A 40 2.23 -2.36 8.50
CA GLY A 40 3.45 -3.08 8.88
C GLY A 40 4.57 -2.94 7.84
N GLU A 41 4.20 -2.86 6.56
CA GLU A 41 5.12 -2.68 5.42
C GLU A 41 5.29 -1.21 5.02
N ALA A 42 4.93 -0.25 5.88
CA ALA A 42 4.92 1.17 5.55
C ALA A 42 6.25 1.69 4.97
N LYS A 43 7.38 1.32 5.58
CA LYS A 43 8.72 1.71 5.09
C LYS A 43 9.05 1.10 3.74
N TYR A 44 8.58 -0.12 3.50
CA TYR A 44 8.80 -0.84 2.26
C TYR A 44 7.97 -0.21 1.13
N LEU A 45 6.67 -0.01 1.35
CA LEU A 45 5.76 0.63 0.40
C LEU A 45 6.22 2.05 0.06
N HIS A 46 6.70 2.81 1.05
CA HIS A 46 7.24 4.15 0.82
C HIS A 46 8.43 4.13 -0.12
N ARG A 47 9.41 3.26 0.16
CA ARG A 47 10.62 3.10 -0.67
C ARG A 47 10.27 2.66 -2.08
N ARG A 48 9.34 1.72 -2.23
CA ARG A 48 8.95 1.14 -3.51
C ARG A 48 8.18 2.11 -4.40
N THR A 49 7.35 2.95 -3.80
CA THR A 49 6.52 3.93 -4.52
C THR A 49 7.16 5.32 -4.58
N GLY A 50 8.32 5.52 -3.94
CA GLY A 50 8.93 6.84 -3.76
C GLY A 50 8.07 7.83 -2.95
N GLY A 51 7.05 7.34 -2.25
CA GLY A 51 6.04 8.18 -1.58
C GLY A 51 4.94 8.69 -2.51
N TYR A 52 4.92 8.31 -3.79
CA TYR A 52 3.88 8.73 -4.73
C TYR A 52 2.60 7.94 -4.50
N LEU A 53 1.55 8.64 -4.06
CA LEU A 53 0.24 8.05 -3.81
C LEU A 53 -0.38 7.38 -5.05
N ARG A 54 -0.11 7.90 -6.25
CA ARG A 54 -0.54 7.25 -7.51
C ARG A 54 0.08 5.85 -7.68
N LEU A 55 1.40 5.74 -7.50
CA LEU A 55 2.11 4.46 -7.60
C LEU A 55 1.66 3.51 -6.48
N LEU A 56 1.44 4.04 -5.28
CA LEU A 56 0.88 3.28 -4.16
C LEU A 56 -0.50 2.72 -4.48
N SER A 57 -1.43 3.55 -4.98
CA SER A 57 -2.77 3.09 -5.33
C SER A 57 -2.74 2.02 -6.42
N GLN A 58 -1.85 2.15 -7.41
CA GLN A 58 -1.70 1.16 -8.47
C GLN A 58 -1.20 -0.18 -7.90
N LEU A 59 -0.16 -0.15 -7.06
CA LEU A 59 0.38 -1.34 -6.41
C LEU A 59 -0.67 -2.06 -5.56
N ILE A 60 -1.36 -1.33 -4.68
CA ILE A 60 -2.34 -1.91 -3.77
C ILE A 60 -3.54 -2.50 -4.52
N CYS A 61 -4.06 -1.79 -5.53
CA CYS A 61 -5.17 -2.29 -6.32
C CYS A 61 -4.79 -3.55 -7.10
N GLN A 62 -3.61 -3.58 -7.71
CA GLN A 62 -3.13 -4.76 -8.41
C GLN A 62 -2.94 -5.94 -7.45
N ALA A 63 -2.43 -5.69 -6.24
CA ALA A 63 -2.27 -6.71 -5.21
C ALA A 63 -3.61 -7.28 -4.75
N ALA A 64 -4.59 -6.40 -4.52
CA ALA A 64 -5.91 -6.81 -4.11
C ALA A 64 -6.59 -7.68 -5.19
N ILE A 65 -6.47 -7.29 -6.47
CA ILE A 65 -7.00 -8.08 -7.59
C ILE A 65 -6.35 -9.46 -7.61
N THR A 66 -5.02 -9.55 -7.57
CA THR A 66 -4.31 -10.83 -7.57
C THR A 66 -4.63 -11.68 -6.34
N ALA A 67 -4.76 -11.08 -5.14
CA ALA A 67 -5.16 -11.79 -3.93
C ALA A 67 -6.56 -12.41 -4.04
N ILE A 68 -7.49 -11.72 -4.71
CA ILE A 68 -8.85 -12.22 -4.98
C ILE A 68 -8.81 -13.35 -6.02
N GLU A 69 -8.03 -13.20 -7.10
CA GLU A 69 -7.89 -14.20 -8.15
C GLU A 69 -7.27 -15.52 -7.64
N GLU A 70 -6.27 -15.42 -6.76
CA GLU A 70 -5.61 -16.57 -6.12
C GLU A 70 -6.44 -17.15 -4.95
N GLY A 71 -7.52 -16.48 -4.54
CA GLY A 71 -8.36 -16.88 -3.40
C GLY A 71 -7.68 -16.75 -2.03
N LEU A 72 -6.56 -16.03 -1.95
CA LEU A 72 -5.85 -15.75 -0.70
C LEU A 72 -6.61 -14.72 0.14
N GLU A 73 -7.20 -13.73 -0.54
CA GLU A 73 -7.93 -12.60 0.07
C GLU A 73 -7.13 -11.87 1.16
N ASP A 74 -5.79 -11.85 1.06
CA ASP A 74 -4.86 -11.16 1.95
C ASP A 74 -3.74 -10.51 1.13
N ILE A 75 -3.16 -9.42 1.65
CA ILE A 75 -2.02 -8.74 1.04
C ILE A 75 -0.76 -9.06 1.85
N THR A 76 0.10 -9.89 1.26
CA THR A 76 1.41 -10.20 1.84
C THR A 76 2.52 -9.39 1.18
N LYS A 77 3.66 -9.27 1.86
CA LYS A 77 4.85 -8.64 1.28
C LYS A 77 5.33 -9.34 0.01
N GLU A 78 5.25 -10.67 -0.04
CA GLU A 78 5.63 -11.47 -1.22
C GLU A 78 4.74 -11.13 -2.42
N LEU A 79 3.42 -11.02 -2.19
CA LEU A 79 2.48 -10.59 -3.23
C LEU A 79 2.77 -9.17 -3.70
N LEU A 80 3.07 -8.26 -2.77
CA LEU A 80 3.50 -6.91 -3.13
C LEU A 80 4.75 -6.98 -4.01
N GLU A 81 5.78 -7.75 -3.61
CA GLU A 81 7.04 -8.01 -4.33
C GLU A 81 6.83 -8.44 -5.78
N ASP A 82 5.91 -9.37 -6.02
CA ASP A 82 5.61 -9.93 -7.35
C ASP A 82 5.04 -8.89 -8.34
N ILE A 83 4.35 -7.86 -7.84
CA ILE A 83 3.64 -6.91 -8.70
C ILE A 83 4.57 -5.88 -9.33
N ASP A 84 4.61 -5.86 -10.65
CA ASP A 84 5.32 -4.83 -11.39
C ASP A 84 4.53 -3.51 -11.41
N ILE A 85 5.05 -2.51 -10.70
CA ILE A 85 4.64 -1.10 -10.84
C ILE A 85 5.63 -0.45 -11.80
N GLY A 86 5.40 -0.69 -13.09
CA GLY A 86 6.29 -0.36 -14.22
C GLY A 86 7.24 0.81 -14.04
N GLY A 87 8.51 0.56 -14.40
CA GLY A 87 9.59 1.55 -14.52
C GLY A 87 9.50 2.42 -15.76
#